data_AF-A0A0F9IBG7-F1
#
_entry.id   AF-A0A0F9IBG7-F1
#
_cell.length_a   1.000
_cell.length_b   1.000
_cell.length_c   1.000
_cell.angle_alpha   90.00
_cell.angle_beta   90.00
_cell.angle_gamma   90.00
#
_symmetry.space_group_name_H-M   'P 1'
#
loop_
_entity.id
_entity.type
_entity.pdbx_description
1 polymer ?
#
loop_
_entity_poly.entity_id
_entity_poly.type
_entity_poly.pdbx_seq_one_letter_code
_entity_poly.pdbx_strand_id
1 'polypeptide(L)'
;MQLLQQLKNFGLLFLVVLGSSALGFVLLLFLGLGKIIDSADTPLYGAQMALFYLLLQSVMISAMKLAIKNSNQRMFQLTIAHPSWLHLADIKLLFISNGWLIASLLIALDLTLVQWLKVPHFIVFMCLQLGLGVVCLYKPSALVYGFILSGLFLFTPIDIPPLIYHIGFSIIFSISLLIPRVNINGRVSVRSLFGFWFCYFINHSWTLVWRMSLLLCVFMGSSTLVAERADLVNILDAVAMAFIVLFCSSLQFDCAKVYAQYRLFFNTFQKARTFYISQFIPSMLLFLATFVTYSITFERLNIILLSLGLPWCLLQVYFAQKKPAHYALVWIVFTAGLLALLN
;
A
#
# COMPACT_ATOMS: atom_id res chain seq x y z
N MET A 1 30.11 0.49 -15.83
CA MET A 1 29.45 -0.35 -16.87
C MET A 1 28.52 -1.41 -16.27
N GLN A 2 28.91 -2.18 -15.25
CA GLN A 2 28.05 -3.24 -14.68
C GLN A 2 26.69 -2.77 -14.12
N LEU A 3 26.61 -1.59 -13.49
CA LEU A 3 25.35 -1.06 -12.95
C LEU A 3 24.32 -0.72 -14.04
N LEU A 4 24.78 -0.15 -15.16
CA LEU A 4 23.94 0.16 -16.32
C LEU A 4 23.43 -1.12 -16.99
N GLN A 5 24.26 -2.15 -17.04
CA GLN A 5 23.92 -3.45 -17.62
C GLN A 5 22.95 -4.25 -16.72
N GLN A 6 23.11 -4.15 -15.40
CA GLN A 6 22.13 -4.67 -14.44
C GLN A 6 20.81 -3.91 -14.49
N LEU A 7 20.83 -2.58 -14.61
CA LEU A 7 19.62 -1.77 -14.79
C LEU A 7 18.93 -2.10 -16.11
N LYS A 8 19.69 -2.34 -17.18
CA LYS A 8 19.17 -2.73 -18.49
C LYS A 8 18.54 -4.11 -18.46
N ASN A 9 19.19 -5.09 -17.81
CA ASN A 9 18.66 -6.44 -17.66
C ASN A 9 17.46 -6.51 -16.70
N PHE A 10 17.49 -5.73 -15.61
CA PHE A 10 16.35 -5.59 -14.70
C PHE A 10 15.19 -4.86 -15.36
N GLY A 11 15.47 -3.80 -16.13
CA GLY A 11 14.49 -3.08 -16.93
C GLY A 11 13.89 -3.96 -18.03
N LEU A 12 14.67 -4.84 -18.66
CA LEU A 12 14.18 -5.80 -19.65
C LEU A 12 13.33 -6.90 -19.00
N LEU A 13 13.73 -7.44 -17.84
CA LEU A 13 12.92 -8.38 -17.06
C LEU A 13 11.62 -7.73 -16.58
N PHE A 14 11.70 -6.49 -16.10
CA PHE A 14 10.54 -5.69 -15.72
C PHE A 14 9.63 -5.44 -16.93
N LEU A 15 10.17 -5.08 -18.09
CA LEU A 15 9.38 -4.80 -19.30
C LEU A 15 8.84 -6.06 -19.98
N VAL A 16 9.50 -7.21 -19.86
CA VAL A 16 9.01 -8.49 -20.41
C VAL A 16 7.96 -9.13 -19.51
N VAL A 17 8.14 -9.07 -18.18
CA VAL A 17 7.21 -9.67 -17.21
C VAL A 17 6.05 -8.72 -16.88
N LEU A 18 6.33 -7.42 -16.74
CA LEU A 18 5.31 -6.40 -16.49
C LEU A 18 4.83 -5.69 -17.76
N GLY A 19 5.44 -5.82 -18.94
CA GLY A 19 4.96 -5.08 -20.13
C GLY A 19 3.60 -5.54 -20.63
N SER A 20 3.33 -6.85 -20.62
CA SER A 20 2.02 -7.39 -20.97
C SER A 20 0.96 -7.09 -19.89
N SER A 21 1.36 -7.12 -18.62
CA SER A 21 0.46 -6.72 -17.52
C SER A 21 0.33 -5.21 -17.35
N ALA A 22 1.26 -4.39 -17.84
CA ALA A 22 1.24 -2.93 -17.75
C ALA A 22 0.08 -2.36 -18.56
N LEU A 23 -0.18 -2.89 -19.76
CA LEU A 23 -1.37 -2.52 -20.53
C LEU A 23 -2.65 -2.91 -19.78
N GLY A 24 -2.68 -4.08 -19.14
CA GLY A 24 -3.78 -4.51 -18.27
C GLY A 24 -3.95 -3.61 -17.05
N PHE A 25 -2.86 -3.21 -16.39
CA PHE A 25 -2.87 -2.28 -15.26
C PHE A 25 -3.35 -0.89 -15.68
N VAL A 26 -2.90 -0.38 -16.83
CA VAL A 26 -3.35 0.89 -17.39
C VAL A 26 -4.84 0.84 -17.69
N LEU A 27 -5.32 -0.23 -18.31
CA LEU A 27 -6.74 -0.42 -18.62
C LEU A 27 -7.60 -0.54 -17.35
N LEU A 28 -7.12 -1.28 -16.34
CA LEU A 28 -7.76 -1.36 -15.03
C LEU A 28 -7.78 -0.02 -14.29
N LEU A 29 -6.72 0.79 -14.45
CA LEU A 29 -6.62 2.14 -13.90
C LEU A 29 -7.68 3.05 -14.52
N PHE A 30 -7.80 3.04 -15.85
CA PHE A 30 -8.85 3.79 -16.55
C PHE A 30 -10.27 3.30 -16.21
N LEU A 31 -10.47 1.99 -16.10
CA LEU A 31 -11.77 1.40 -15.77
C LEU A 31 -12.21 1.75 -14.35
N GLY A 32 -11.31 1.71 -13.37
CA GLY A 32 -11.63 2.13 -12.01
C GLY A 32 -11.84 3.64 -11.88
N LEU A 33 -11.12 4.47 -12.65
CA LEU A 33 -11.43 5.90 -12.74
C LEU A 33 -12.81 6.14 -13.37
N GLY A 34 -13.20 5.37 -14.38
CA GLY A 34 -14.55 5.39 -14.96
C GLY A 34 -15.64 5.11 -13.92
N LYS A 35 -15.43 4.15 -13.01
CA LYS A 35 -16.37 3.87 -11.90
C LYS A 35 -16.51 5.02 -10.90
N ILE A 36 -15.51 5.88 -10.77
CA ILE A 36 -15.59 7.10 -9.95
C ILE A 36 -16.42 8.16 -10.70
N ILE A 37 -16.29 8.25 -12.02
CA ILE A 37 -17.04 9.20 -12.86
C ILE A 37 -18.52 8.82 -12.92
N ASP A 38 -18.83 7.55 -13.18
CA ASP A 38 -20.20 7.02 -13.33
C ASP A 38 -20.82 6.59 -11.99
N SER A 39 -20.43 7.22 -10.89
CA SER A 39 -20.88 6.85 -9.54
C SER A 39 -22.30 7.31 -9.20
N ALA A 40 -23.09 7.80 -10.16
CA ALA A 40 -24.44 8.32 -9.90
C ALA A 40 -25.39 7.21 -9.41
N ASP A 41 -25.31 6.02 -10.00
CA ASP A 41 -26.19 4.89 -9.67
C ASP A 41 -25.74 4.14 -8.41
N THR A 42 -24.44 4.17 -8.10
CA THR A 42 -23.86 3.53 -6.89
C THR A 42 -22.87 4.45 -6.18
N PRO A 43 -23.35 5.51 -5.49
CA PRO A 43 -22.49 6.54 -4.88
C PRO A 43 -21.47 5.98 -3.88
N LEU A 44 -21.90 5.02 -3.05
CA LEU A 44 -21.03 4.39 -2.04
C LEU A 44 -19.88 3.62 -2.69
N TYR A 45 -20.16 2.84 -3.74
CA TYR A 45 -19.14 2.07 -4.44
C TYR A 45 -18.13 2.99 -5.14
N GLY A 46 -18.61 4.06 -5.77
CA GLY A 46 -17.73 5.09 -6.35
C GLY A 46 -16.83 5.77 -5.32
N ALA A 47 -17.37 6.09 -4.13
CA ALA A 47 -16.60 6.66 -3.03
C ALA A 47 -15.56 5.67 -2.45
N GLN A 48 -15.90 4.38 -2.35
CA GLN A 48 -14.95 3.32 -1.97
C GLN A 48 -13.80 3.21 -2.98
N MET A 49 -14.11 3.19 -4.28
CA MET A 49 -13.09 3.21 -5.34
C MET A 49 -12.21 4.44 -5.25
N ALA A 50 -12.79 5.63 -5.06
CA ALA A 50 -12.04 6.87 -4.92
C ALA A 50 -11.06 6.81 -3.74
N LEU A 51 -11.53 6.42 -2.55
CA LEU A 51 -10.67 6.31 -1.37
C LEU A 51 -9.55 5.29 -1.57
N PHE A 52 -9.86 4.16 -2.20
CA PHE A 52 -8.88 3.14 -2.53
C PHE A 52 -7.81 3.63 -3.51
N TYR A 53 -8.21 4.34 -4.58
CA TYR A 53 -7.29 4.95 -5.53
C TYR A 53 -6.36 5.98 -4.85
N LEU A 54 -6.91 6.83 -3.98
CA LEU A 54 -6.12 7.80 -3.20
C LEU A 54 -5.12 7.10 -2.27
N LEU A 55 -5.50 5.96 -1.67
CA LEU A 55 -4.63 5.14 -0.83
C LEU A 55 -3.46 4.55 -1.64
N LEU A 56 -3.75 3.91 -2.78
CA LEU A 56 -2.72 3.33 -3.64
C LEU A 56 -1.77 4.37 -4.21
N GLN A 57 -2.30 5.50 -4.66
CA GLN A 57 -1.49 6.63 -5.10
C GLN A 57 -0.57 7.10 -3.97
N SER A 58 -1.08 7.24 -2.75
CA SER A 58 -0.29 7.67 -1.59
C SER A 58 0.85 6.68 -1.28
N VAL A 59 0.60 5.38 -1.40
CA VAL A 59 1.61 4.32 -1.27
C VAL A 59 2.70 4.45 -2.34
N MET A 60 2.32 4.63 -3.61
CA MET A 60 3.27 4.79 -4.70
C MET A 60 4.14 6.05 -4.52
N ILE A 61 3.53 7.19 -4.19
CA ILE A 61 4.25 8.44 -3.94
C ILE A 61 5.21 8.27 -2.75
N SER A 62 4.83 7.53 -1.71
CA SER A 62 5.73 7.27 -0.60
C SER A 62 6.96 6.46 -1.02
N ALA A 63 6.84 5.53 -1.97
CA ALA A 63 7.99 4.79 -2.49
C ALA A 63 8.93 5.72 -3.28
N MET A 64 8.36 6.69 -4.01
CA MET A 64 9.12 7.66 -4.81
C MET A 64 9.58 8.88 -4.02
N LYS A 65 9.12 9.07 -2.77
CA LYS A 65 9.36 10.26 -1.94
C LYS A 65 10.83 10.66 -1.83
N LEU A 66 11.73 9.68 -1.66
CA LEU A 66 13.17 9.96 -1.56
C LEU A 66 13.74 10.52 -2.87
N ALA A 67 13.26 10.03 -4.00
CA ALA A 67 13.65 10.52 -5.33
C ALA A 67 13.05 11.90 -5.60
N ILE A 68 11.75 12.10 -5.29
CA ILE A 68 11.05 13.38 -5.48
C ILE A 68 11.73 14.49 -4.69
N LYS A 69 12.07 14.26 -3.42
CA LYS A 69 12.70 15.28 -2.55
C LYS A 69 14.22 15.39 -2.74
N ASN A 70 14.82 14.49 -3.53
CA ASN A 70 16.27 14.27 -3.58
C ASN A 70 16.91 14.27 -2.18
N SER A 71 16.39 13.41 -1.29
CA SER A 71 16.70 13.49 0.15
C SER A 71 18.19 13.40 0.47
N ASN A 72 18.98 12.66 -0.33
CA ASN A 72 20.41 12.47 -0.10
C ASN A 72 21.23 13.77 -0.27
N GLN A 73 20.77 14.67 -1.14
CA GLN A 73 21.46 15.94 -1.44
C GLN A 73 20.72 17.15 -0.86
N ARG A 74 19.64 16.94 -0.09
CA ARG A 74 18.75 18.03 0.34
C ARG A 74 19.46 19.08 1.20
N MET A 75 20.38 18.66 2.06
CA MET A 75 21.18 19.58 2.87
C MET A 75 22.06 20.49 2.01
N PHE A 76 22.64 19.96 0.93
CA PHE A 76 23.40 20.75 -0.04
C PHE A 76 22.51 21.68 -0.87
N GLN A 77 21.31 21.23 -1.25
CA GLN A 77 20.36 22.08 -1.97
C GLN A 77 19.93 23.31 -1.14
N LEU A 78 19.79 23.15 0.18
CA LEU A 78 19.46 24.24 1.10
C LEU A 78 20.56 25.30 1.21
N THR A 79 21.81 25.00 0.84
CA THR A 79 22.87 26.02 0.79
C THR A 79 22.84 26.84 -0.51
N ILE A 80 22.12 26.37 -1.54
CA ILE A 80 22.06 27.01 -2.87
C ILE A 80 20.72 27.73 -3.09
N ALA A 81 19.61 27.17 -2.62
CA ALA A 81 18.26 27.68 -2.89
C ALA A 81 17.41 27.83 -1.62
N HIS A 82 16.54 28.85 -1.63
CA HIS A 82 15.60 29.09 -0.54
C HIS A 82 14.60 27.93 -0.40
N PRO A 83 14.18 27.56 0.82
CA PRO A 83 13.25 26.46 1.06
C PRO A 83 11.99 26.47 0.18
N SER A 84 11.39 27.64 -0.07
CA SER A 84 10.20 27.79 -0.92
C SER A 84 10.41 27.32 -2.36
N TRP A 85 11.58 27.59 -2.95
CA TRP A 85 11.92 27.12 -4.30
C TRP A 85 12.07 25.61 -4.35
N LEU A 86 12.64 25.02 -3.30
CA LEU A 86 12.74 23.58 -3.17
C LEU A 86 11.35 22.93 -3.00
N HIS A 87 10.42 23.57 -2.28
CA HIS A 87 9.03 23.11 -2.20
C HIS A 87 8.32 23.15 -3.55
N LEU A 88 8.50 24.21 -4.34
CA LEU A 88 7.96 24.29 -5.70
C LEU A 88 8.55 23.21 -6.62
N ALA A 89 9.86 22.97 -6.51
CA ALA A 89 10.51 21.89 -7.25
C ALA A 89 9.97 20.50 -6.86
N ASP A 90 9.78 20.24 -5.57
CA ASP A 90 9.18 19.01 -5.06
C ASP A 90 7.75 18.83 -5.62
N ILE A 91 6.93 19.89 -5.64
CA ILE A 91 5.55 19.86 -6.17
C ILE A 91 5.56 19.63 -7.68
N LYS A 92 6.46 20.27 -8.42
CA LYS A 92 6.63 20.04 -9.87
C LYS A 92 6.99 18.57 -10.15
N LEU A 93 7.95 18.03 -9.41
CA LEU A 93 8.36 16.63 -9.54
C LEU A 93 7.24 15.67 -9.13
N LEU A 94 6.48 16.00 -8.09
CA LEU A 94 5.29 15.26 -7.68
C LEU A 94 4.27 15.18 -8.82
N PHE A 95 3.98 16.31 -9.48
CA PHE A 95 3.02 16.34 -10.58
C PHE A 95 3.45 15.43 -11.74
N ILE A 96 4.73 15.48 -12.13
CA ILE A 96 5.28 14.67 -13.23
C ILE A 96 5.37 13.18 -12.87
N SER A 97 5.61 12.85 -11.59
CA SER A 97 5.74 11.46 -11.14
C SER A 97 4.42 10.80 -10.75
N ASN A 98 3.35 11.57 -10.60
CA ASN A 98 2.04 11.06 -10.20
C ASN A 98 1.26 10.52 -11.40
N GLY A 99 1.52 9.27 -11.78
CA GLY A 99 0.84 8.61 -12.89
C GLY A 99 -0.69 8.54 -12.76
N TRP A 100 -1.21 8.46 -11.53
CA TRP A 100 -2.66 8.42 -11.27
C TRP A 100 -3.31 9.77 -11.57
N LEU A 101 -2.69 10.86 -11.12
CA LEU A 101 -3.17 12.21 -11.44
C LEU A 101 -3.07 12.50 -12.93
N ILE A 102 -1.99 12.07 -13.59
CA ILE A 102 -1.85 12.22 -15.05
C ILE A 102 -2.97 11.45 -15.77
N ALA A 103 -3.24 10.21 -15.38
CA ALA A 103 -4.34 9.43 -15.95
C ALA A 103 -5.70 10.11 -15.72
N SER A 104 -5.96 10.62 -14.51
CA SER A 104 -7.19 11.37 -14.21
C SER A 104 -7.32 12.66 -15.03
N LEU A 105 -6.22 13.37 -15.26
CA LEU A 105 -6.19 14.56 -16.12
C LEU A 105 -6.47 14.23 -17.59
N LEU A 106 -5.93 13.12 -18.11
CA LEU A 106 -6.22 12.69 -19.47
C LEU A 106 -7.71 12.39 -19.67
N ILE A 107 -8.35 11.73 -18.70
CA ILE A 107 -9.81 11.50 -18.75
C ILE A 107 -10.57 12.83 -18.63
N ALA A 108 -10.14 13.71 -17.73
CA ALA A 108 -10.77 15.02 -17.54
C ALA A 108 -10.75 15.87 -18.82
N LEU A 109 -9.68 15.78 -19.62
CA LEU A 109 -9.56 16.48 -20.91
C LEU A 109 -10.47 15.90 -22.00
N ASP A 110 -10.82 14.62 -21.91
CA ASP A 110 -11.70 13.94 -22.87
C ASP A 110 -13.20 14.23 -22.62
N LEU A 111 -13.55 14.72 -21.42
CA LEU A 111 -14.93 15.03 -21.06
C LEU A 111 -15.44 16.32 -21.75
N THR A 112 -16.63 16.22 -22.35
CA THR A 112 -17.37 17.37 -22.88
C THR A 112 -17.89 18.28 -21.76
N LEU A 113 -18.18 19.55 -22.07
CA LEU A 113 -18.72 20.53 -21.10
C LEU A 113 -20.02 20.03 -20.41
N VAL A 114 -20.87 19.31 -21.13
CA VAL A 114 -22.12 18.76 -20.58
C VAL A 114 -21.84 17.62 -19.58
N GLN A 115 -20.81 16.81 -19.82
CA GLN A 115 -20.40 15.75 -18.90
C GLN A 115 -19.72 16.33 -17.65
N TRP A 116 -18.94 17.41 -17.79
CA TRP A 116 -18.33 18.11 -16.66
C TRP A 116 -19.34 18.57 -15.62
N LEU A 117 -20.48 19.12 -16.06
CA LEU A 117 -21.55 19.55 -15.17
C LEU A 117 -22.21 18.39 -14.41
N LYS A 118 -22.15 17.17 -14.96
CA LYS A 118 -22.71 15.96 -14.33
C LYS A 118 -21.75 15.31 -13.33
N VAL A 119 -20.44 15.60 -13.42
CA VAL A 119 -19.40 14.92 -12.63
C VAL A 119 -18.51 15.91 -11.85
N PRO A 120 -19.09 16.85 -11.08
CA PRO A 120 -18.30 17.83 -10.32
C PRO A 120 -17.42 17.18 -9.24
N HIS A 121 -17.79 15.99 -8.76
CA HIS A 121 -17.02 15.23 -7.77
C HIS A 121 -15.66 14.78 -8.28
N PHE A 122 -15.49 14.61 -9.59
CA PHE A 122 -14.21 14.22 -10.19
C PHE A 122 -13.16 15.34 -10.11
N ILE A 123 -13.57 16.62 -10.14
CA ILE A 123 -12.67 17.76 -9.87
C ILE A 123 -12.14 17.67 -8.45
N VAL A 124 -13.05 17.48 -7.49
CA VAL A 124 -12.70 17.37 -6.07
C VAL A 124 -11.77 16.18 -5.86
N PHE A 125 -12.02 15.05 -6.53
CA PHE A 125 -11.13 13.89 -6.53
C PHE A 125 -9.72 14.23 -7.03
N MET A 126 -9.57 14.90 -8.17
CA MET A 126 -8.24 15.30 -8.69
C MET A 126 -7.53 16.28 -7.75
N CYS A 127 -8.26 17.23 -7.16
CA CYS A 127 -7.70 18.13 -6.15
C CYS A 127 -7.21 17.35 -4.92
N LEU A 128 -7.98 16.33 -4.48
CA LEU A 128 -7.58 15.42 -3.40
C LEU A 128 -6.33 14.61 -3.79
N GLN A 129 -6.25 14.08 -5.01
CA GLN A 129 -5.06 13.36 -5.49
C GLN A 129 -3.81 14.22 -5.35
N LEU A 130 -3.85 15.48 -5.80
CA LEU A 130 -2.72 16.40 -5.68
C LEU A 130 -2.42 16.73 -4.21
N GLY A 131 -3.44 17.12 -3.45
CA GLY A 131 -3.32 17.49 -2.05
C GLY A 131 -2.71 16.38 -1.20
N LEU A 132 -3.24 15.16 -1.30
CA LEU A 132 -2.71 14.00 -0.59
C LEU A 132 -1.29 13.63 -1.03
N GLY A 133 -0.95 13.85 -2.30
CA GLY A 133 0.43 13.72 -2.77
C GLY A 133 1.39 14.66 -2.02
N VAL A 134 1.02 15.92 -1.85
CA VAL A 134 1.79 16.90 -1.05
C VAL A 134 1.87 16.47 0.41
N VAL A 135 0.74 16.06 1.00
CA VAL A 135 0.70 15.58 2.39
C VAL A 135 1.58 14.32 2.57
N CYS A 136 1.66 13.42 1.59
CA CYS A 136 2.55 12.26 1.63
C CYS A 136 4.04 12.66 1.72
N LEU A 137 4.44 13.71 1.00
CA LEU A 137 5.82 14.22 1.00
C LEU A 137 6.20 14.87 2.34
N TYR A 138 5.29 15.61 2.97
CA TYR A 138 5.63 16.44 4.14
C TYR A 138 5.08 15.92 5.48
N LYS A 139 3.86 15.38 5.53
CA LYS A 139 3.20 14.91 6.77
C LYS A 139 2.44 13.58 6.57
N PRO A 140 3.14 12.46 6.31
CA PRO A 140 2.50 11.17 6.05
C PRO A 140 1.67 10.63 7.22
N SER A 141 1.95 11.05 8.46
CA SER A 141 1.13 10.66 9.62
C SER A 141 -0.32 11.16 9.52
N ALA A 142 -0.54 12.33 8.91
CA ALA A 142 -1.89 12.87 8.70
C ALA A 142 -2.70 12.04 7.70
N LEU A 143 -2.03 11.41 6.73
CA LEU A 143 -2.70 10.50 5.80
C LEU A 143 -3.28 9.29 6.53
N VAL A 144 -2.53 8.71 7.47
CA VAL A 144 -2.99 7.54 8.23
C VAL A 144 -4.30 7.85 8.96
N TYR A 145 -4.36 8.96 9.69
CA TYR A 145 -5.60 9.39 10.35
C TYR A 145 -6.70 9.71 9.35
N GLY A 146 -6.37 10.38 8.25
CA GLY A 146 -7.34 10.75 7.21
C GLY A 146 -7.98 9.53 6.54
N PHE A 147 -7.19 8.49 6.22
CA PHE A 147 -7.71 7.24 5.65
C PHE A 147 -8.57 6.46 6.66
N ILE A 148 -8.17 6.40 7.94
CA ILE A 148 -8.98 5.75 8.98
C ILE A 148 -10.32 6.46 9.14
N LEU A 149 -10.31 7.79 9.29
CA LEU A 149 -11.53 8.58 9.45
C LEU A 149 -12.41 8.55 8.21
N SER A 150 -11.83 8.60 7.01
CA SER A 150 -12.58 8.48 5.75
C SER A 150 -13.17 7.09 5.57
N GLY A 151 -12.46 6.04 6.00
CA GLY A 151 -13.00 4.68 6.04
C GLY A 151 -14.18 4.56 7.00
N LEU A 152 -14.08 5.14 8.20
CA LEU A 152 -15.20 5.20 9.15
C LEU A 152 -16.40 5.98 8.59
N PHE A 153 -16.14 7.06 7.86
CA PHE A 153 -17.18 7.84 7.19
C PHE A 153 -17.92 7.03 6.12
N LEU A 154 -17.26 6.10 5.41
CA LEU A 154 -17.93 5.21 4.46
C LEU A 154 -18.90 4.21 5.11
N PHE A 155 -18.82 3.97 6.43
CA PHE A 155 -19.75 3.10 7.14
C PHE A 155 -21.00 3.83 7.64
N THR A 156 -21.20 5.11 7.30
CA THR A 156 -22.42 5.82 7.66
C THR A 156 -23.61 5.26 6.86
N PRO A 157 -24.72 4.87 7.51
CA PRO A 157 -25.87 4.22 6.85
C PRO A 157 -26.79 5.22 6.14
N ILE A 158 -26.23 6.22 5.47
CA ILE A 158 -26.97 7.31 4.83
C ILE A 158 -26.65 7.30 3.34
N ASP A 159 -27.69 7.39 2.50
CA ASP A 159 -27.52 7.59 1.06
C ASP A 159 -27.02 9.01 0.79
N ILE A 160 -25.71 9.11 0.61
CA ILE A 160 -25.00 10.37 0.36
C ILE A 160 -24.67 10.46 -1.14
N PRO A 161 -24.94 11.59 -1.81
CA PRO A 161 -24.58 11.77 -3.21
C PRO A 161 -23.05 11.85 -3.39
N PRO A 162 -22.51 11.48 -4.57
CA PRO A 162 -21.06 11.35 -4.80
C PRO A 162 -20.24 12.60 -4.46
N LEU A 163 -20.77 13.79 -4.76
CA LEU A 163 -20.11 15.06 -4.47
C LEU A 163 -19.90 15.28 -2.97
N ILE A 164 -20.89 14.94 -2.15
CA ILE A 164 -20.82 15.12 -0.69
C ILE A 164 -19.79 14.14 -0.10
N TYR A 165 -19.67 12.92 -0.63
CA TYR A 165 -18.60 12.00 -0.23
C TYR A 165 -17.20 12.62 -0.44
N HIS A 166 -16.95 13.18 -1.62
CA HIS A 166 -15.64 13.75 -1.96
C HIS A 166 -15.34 15.03 -1.18
N ILE A 167 -16.33 15.89 -0.95
CA ILE A 167 -16.19 17.05 -0.06
C ILE A 167 -15.93 16.59 1.37
N GLY A 168 -16.65 15.56 1.85
CA GLY A 168 -16.43 14.94 3.15
C GLY A 168 -15.00 14.44 3.32
N PHE A 169 -14.46 13.73 2.32
CA PHE A 169 -13.04 13.33 2.31
C PHE A 169 -12.12 14.54 2.40
N SER A 170 -12.35 15.60 1.63
CA SER A 170 -11.54 16.82 1.67
C SER A 170 -11.51 17.45 3.06
N ILE A 171 -12.67 17.54 3.73
CA ILE A 171 -12.78 18.06 5.10
C ILE A 171 -12.05 17.14 6.08
N ILE A 172 -12.26 15.83 6.01
CA ILE A 172 -11.62 14.84 6.89
C ILE A 172 -10.10 14.89 6.76
N PHE A 173 -9.56 14.93 5.55
CA PHE A 173 -8.12 15.05 5.32
C PHE A 173 -7.56 16.41 5.76
N SER A 174 -8.35 17.47 5.67
CA SER A 174 -7.95 18.78 6.19
C SER A 174 -7.88 18.77 7.73
N ILE A 175 -8.87 18.18 8.39
CA ILE A 175 -8.88 18.00 9.86
C ILE A 175 -7.72 17.10 10.30
N SER A 176 -7.39 16.06 9.53
CA SER A 176 -6.28 15.15 9.87
C SER A 176 -4.91 15.83 9.87
N LEU A 177 -4.75 16.95 9.14
CA LEU A 177 -3.56 17.80 9.20
C LEU A 177 -3.40 18.51 10.54
N LEU A 178 -4.47 18.72 11.30
CA LEU A 178 -4.41 19.36 12.62
C LEU A 178 -4.03 18.36 13.72
N ILE A 179 -4.20 17.06 13.47
CA ILE A 179 -3.85 16.02 14.44
C ILE A 179 -2.32 15.97 14.61
N PRO A 180 -1.79 16.15 15.84
CA PRO A 180 -0.36 16.05 16.10
C PRO A 180 0.11 14.60 15.97
N ARG A 181 1.39 14.41 15.61
CA ARG A 181 1.96 13.07 15.55
C ARG A 181 1.99 12.49 16.97
N VAL A 182 1.28 11.40 17.19
CA VAL A 182 1.35 10.65 18.45
C VAL A 182 2.76 10.05 18.57
N ASN A 183 3.55 10.56 19.51
CA ASN A 183 4.87 10.03 19.82
C ASN A 183 4.82 9.34 21.20
N ILE A 184 4.73 8.02 21.20
CA ILE A 184 4.64 7.23 22.44
C ILE A 184 6.03 6.95 23.02
N ASN A 185 7.13 7.42 22.40
CA ASN A 185 8.50 7.10 22.83
C ASN A 185 8.80 7.48 24.29
N GLY A 186 8.13 8.51 24.83
CA GLY A 186 8.32 8.94 26.23
C GLY A 186 7.55 8.13 27.27
N ARG A 187 6.61 7.26 26.88
CA ARG A 187 5.68 6.58 27.81
C ARG A 187 5.91 5.07 27.95
N VAL A 188 6.89 4.52 27.26
CA VAL A 188 7.03 3.06 27.13
C VAL A 188 8.30 2.61 27.82
N SER A 189 8.17 2.20 29.09
CA SER A 189 9.14 1.27 29.63
C SER A 189 9.08 -0.02 28.80
N VAL A 190 10.23 -0.55 28.36
CA VAL A 190 10.35 -1.82 27.62
C VAL A 190 10.02 -3.01 28.55
N ARG A 191 8.80 -3.04 29.10
CA ARG A 191 8.30 -4.07 30.01
C ARG A 191 7.98 -5.36 29.24
N SER A 192 7.52 -5.25 28.00
CA SER A 192 7.22 -6.40 27.13
C SER A 192 7.66 -6.18 25.68
N LEU A 193 8.03 -7.28 25.00
CA LEU A 193 8.39 -7.27 23.57
C LEU A 193 7.18 -6.99 22.68
N PHE A 194 6.00 -7.44 23.09
CA PHE A 194 4.75 -7.10 22.41
C PHE A 194 4.50 -5.58 22.45
N GLY A 195 4.66 -4.96 23.63
CA GLY A 195 4.54 -3.51 23.77
C GLY A 195 5.56 -2.75 22.93
N PHE A 196 6.80 -3.27 22.81
CA PHE A 196 7.81 -2.70 21.92
C PHE A 196 7.34 -2.69 20.45
N TRP A 197 6.90 -3.83 19.91
CA TRP A 197 6.45 -3.92 18.51
C TRP A 197 5.20 -3.08 18.26
N PHE A 198 4.24 -3.10 19.18
CA PHE A 198 3.05 -2.26 19.10
C PHE A 198 3.40 -0.77 19.02
N CYS A 199 4.29 -0.30 19.90
CA CYS A 199 4.73 1.10 19.87
C CYS A 199 5.54 1.44 18.62
N TYR A 200 6.39 0.51 18.16
CA TYR A 200 7.10 0.66 16.90
C TYR A 200 6.12 0.87 15.74
N PHE A 201 5.09 0.03 15.62
CA PHE A 201 4.10 0.13 14.55
C PHE A 201 3.20 1.35 14.66
N ILE A 202 2.89 1.86 15.86
CA ILE A 202 2.20 3.16 15.96
C ILE A 202 3.08 4.29 15.44
N ASN A 203 4.35 4.33 15.85
CA ASN A 203 5.27 5.39 15.46
C ASN A 203 5.69 5.31 13.99
N HIS A 204 5.69 4.11 13.41
CA HIS A 204 6.05 3.79 12.03
C HIS A 204 4.88 3.12 11.29
N SER A 205 3.67 3.64 11.48
CA SER A 205 2.41 3.10 10.94
C SER A 205 2.42 2.91 9.44
N TRP A 206 3.15 3.75 8.72
CA TRP A 206 3.31 3.63 7.28
C TRP A 206 3.84 2.27 6.84
N THR A 207 4.68 1.61 7.66
CA THR A 207 5.18 0.25 7.47
C THR A 207 4.03 -0.76 7.29
N LEU A 208 2.92 -0.58 8.00
CA LEU A 208 1.74 -1.44 7.87
C LEU A 208 0.82 -0.93 6.76
N VAL A 209 0.61 0.38 6.65
CA VAL A 209 -0.35 0.98 5.70
C VAL A 209 -0.12 0.50 4.27
N TRP A 210 1.12 0.50 3.77
CA TRP A 210 1.34 0.09 2.38
C TRP A 210 1.05 -1.40 2.15
N ARG A 211 1.36 -2.27 3.14
CA ARG A 211 1.05 -3.71 3.07
C ARG A 211 -0.44 -3.95 3.12
N MET A 212 -1.14 -3.29 4.04
CA MET A 212 -2.60 -3.35 4.13
C MET A 212 -3.28 -2.86 2.85
N SER A 213 -2.72 -1.84 2.20
CA SER A 213 -3.23 -1.33 0.92
C SER A 213 -3.11 -2.36 -0.19
N LEU A 214 -1.95 -3.03 -0.31
CA LEU A 214 -1.74 -4.09 -1.30
C LEU A 214 -2.57 -5.34 -1.00
N LEU A 215 -2.74 -5.70 0.27
CA LEU A 215 -3.65 -6.77 0.67
C LEU A 215 -5.09 -6.42 0.31
N LEU A 216 -5.52 -5.17 0.50
CA LEU A 216 -6.85 -4.73 0.09
C LEU A 216 -7.01 -4.81 -1.44
N CYS A 217 -5.96 -4.56 -2.25
CA CYS A 217 -5.98 -4.86 -3.68
C CYS A 217 -6.26 -6.34 -3.96
N VAL A 218 -5.62 -7.24 -3.21
CA VAL A 218 -5.83 -8.69 -3.37
C VAL A 218 -7.29 -9.04 -3.09
N PHE A 219 -7.88 -8.51 -2.02
CA PHE A 219 -9.29 -8.76 -1.68
C PHE A 219 -10.24 -8.25 -2.75
N MET A 220 -10.08 -7.00 -3.19
CA MET A 220 -10.93 -6.41 -4.22
C MET A 220 -10.77 -7.12 -5.57
N GLY A 221 -9.54 -7.45 -5.94
CA GLY A 221 -9.21 -8.20 -7.15
C GLY A 221 -9.84 -9.59 -7.12
N SER A 222 -9.68 -10.34 -6.03
CA SER A 222 -10.31 -11.65 -5.85
C SER A 222 -11.83 -11.56 -5.91
N SER A 223 -12.45 -10.56 -5.27
CA SER A 223 -13.90 -10.37 -5.30
C SER A 223 -14.43 -10.17 -6.72
N THR A 224 -13.76 -9.34 -7.51
CA THR A 224 -14.16 -9.08 -8.89
C THR A 224 -13.91 -10.30 -9.79
N LEU A 225 -12.75 -10.94 -9.67
CA LEU A 225 -12.41 -12.10 -10.49
C LEU A 225 -13.29 -13.32 -10.20
N VAL A 226 -13.63 -13.56 -8.93
CA VAL A 226 -14.54 -14.66 -8.55
C VAL A 226 -15.96 -14.39 -9.03
N ALA A 227 -16.42 -13.13 -9.04
CA ALA A 227 -17.73 -12.77 -9.56
C ALA A 227 -17.82 -12.99 -11.09
N GLU A 228 -16.76 -12.65 -11.83
CA GLU A 228 -16.72 -12.80 -13.29
C GLU A 228 -16.40 -14.23 -13.74
N ARG A 229 -15.56 -14.96 -12.99
CA ARG A 229 -15.04 -16.29 -13.35
C ARG A 229 -15.07 -17.24 -12.17
N ALA A 230 -16.28 -17.62 -11.76
CA ALA A 230 -16.51 -18.57 -10.68
C ALA A 230 -15.93 -19.97 -10.98
N ASP A 231 -15.72 -20.31 -12.26
CA ASP A 231 -15.09 -21.55 -12.72
C ASP A 231 -13.63 -21.68 -12.27
N LEU A 232 -12.92 -20.56 -12.10
CA LEU A 232 -11.49 -20.51 -11.77
C LEU A 232 -11.21 -20.28 -10.28
N VAL A 233 -12.21 -20.41 -9.41
CA VAL A 233 -12.12 -20.08 -7.98
C VAL A 233 -10.91 -20.68 -7.28
N ASN A 234 -10.62 -21.97 -7.49
CA ASN A 234 -9.51 -22.64 -6.82
C ASN A 234 -8.15 -22.03 -7.22
N ILE A 235 -8.01 -21.66 -8.50
CA ILE A 235 -6.82 -20.99 -9.03
C ILE A 235 -6.74 -19.56 -8.47
N LEU A 236 -7.86 -18.84 -8.42
CA LEU A 236 -7.91 -17.48 -7.88
C LEU A 236 -7.56 -17.45 -6.39
N ASP A 237 -8.07 -18.39 -5.59
CA ASP A 237 -7.74 -18.51 -4.16
C ASP A 237 -6.25 -18.84 -3.96
N ALA A 238 -5.68 -19.68 -4.82
CA ALA A 238 -4.26 -20.00 -4.81
C ALA A 238 -3.38 -18.78 -5.14
N VAL A 239 -3.75 -17.99 -6.14
CA VAL A 239 -3.07 -16.74 -6.50
C VAL A 239 -3.21 -15.70 -5.38
N ALA A 240 -4.42 -15.54 -4.82
CA ALA A 240 -4.66 -14.63 -3.70
C ALA A 240 -3.78 -15.00 -2.51
N MET A 241 -3.71 -16.28 -2.19
CA MET A 241 -2.86 -16.79 -1.12
C MET A 241 -1.38 -16.51 -1.36
N ALA A 242 -0.91 -16.66 -2.60
CA ALA A 242 0.45 -16.32 -2.98
C ALA A 242 0.76 -14.85 -2.65
N PHE A 243 -0.11 -13.91 -3.05
CA PHE A 243 0.08 -12.49 -2.77
C PHE A 243 -0.04 -12.15 -1.26
N ILE A 244 -0.95 -12.82 -0.54
CA ILE A 244 -1.04 -12.68 0.92
C ILE A 244 0.28 -13.08 1.58
N VAL A 245 0.82 -14.26 1.24
CA VAL A 245 2.13 -14.72 1.76
C VAL A 245 3.24 -13.72 1.42
N LEU A 246 3.28 -13.22 0.18
CA LEU A 246 4.25 -12.20 -0.23
C LEU A 246 4.14 -10.95 0.63
N PHE A 247 3.00 -10.28 0.65
CA PHE A 247 2.88 -8.99 1.32
C PHE A 247 3.04 -9.11 2.84
N CYS A 248 2.51 -10.16 3.48
CA CYS A 248 2.66 -10.37 4.92
C CYS A 248 4.10 -10.68 5.31
N SER A 249 4.78 -11.59 4.61
CA SER A 249 6.18 -11.97 4.90
C SER A 249 7.16 -10.83 4.66
N SER A 250 6.85 -9.89 3.75
CA SER A 250 7.71 -8.73 3.47
C SER A 250 7.92 -7.84 4.70
N LEU A 251 7.05 -7.91 5.72
CA LEU A 251 7.19 -7.18 6.99
C LEU A 251 8.49 -7.53 7.72
N GLN A 252 9.01 -8.73 7.46
CA GLN A 252 10.29 -9.19 7.99
C GLN A 252 11.46 -8.30 7.61
N PHE A 253 11.44 -7.64 6.44
CA PHE A 253 12.54 -6.73 6.04
C PHE A 253 12.67 -5.55 6.99
N ASP A 254 11.55 -5.01 7.48
CA ASP A 254 11.56 -3.89 8.41
C ASP A 254 11.86 -4.37 9.83
N CYS A 255 11.25 -5.48 10.26
CA CYS A 255 11.53 -6.07 11.57
C CYS A 255 13.01 -6.48 11.73
N ALA A 256 13.64 -7.00 10.68
CA ALA A 256 15.05 -7.36 10.69
C ALA A 256 15.98 -6.14 10.82
N LYS A 257 15.64 -5.02 10.18
CA LYS A 257 16.36 -3.75 10.34
C LYS A 257 16.25 -3.22 11.78
N VAL A 258 15.04 -3.26 12.35
CA VAL A 258 14.79 -2.88 13.75
C VAL A 258 15.59 -3.78 14.70
N TYR A 259 15.58 -5.10 14.46
CA TYR A 259 16.38 -6.03 15.24
C TYR A 259 17.87 -5.67 15.19
N ALA A 260 18.42 -5.43 14.00
CA ALA A 260 19.82 -5.05 13.83
C ALA A 260 20.17 -3.75 14.58
N GLN A 261 19.28 -2.76 14.52
CA GLN A 261 19.47 -1.46 15.18
C GLN A 261 19.46 -1.55 16.71
N TYR A 262 18.53 -2.32 17.29
CA TYR A 262 18.33 -2.38 18.75
C TYR A 262 18.98 -3.61 19.41
N ARG A 263 19.71 -4.44 18.66
CA ARG A 263 20.34 -5.67 19.18
C ARG A 263 21.22 -5.41 20.41
N LEU A 264 22.06 -4.39 20.36
CA LEU A 264 22.97 -4.06 21.46
C LEU A 264 22.21 -3.66 22.74
N PHE A 265 21.14 -2.88 22.60
CA PHE A 265 20.26 -2.53 23.72
C PHE A 265 19.64 -3.78 24.35
N PHE A 266 19.07 -4.69 23.57
CA PHE A 266 18.49 -5.92 24.13
C PHE A 266 19.55 -6.92 24.64
N ASN A 267 20.80 -6.82 24.20
CA ASN A 267 21.91 -7.57 24.77
C ASN A 267 22.24 -7.11 26.19
N THR A 268 22.25 -5.79 26.48
CA THR A 268 22.57 -5.27 27.83
C THR A 268 21.52 -5.68 28.87
N PHE A 269 20.29 -5.93 28.46
CA PHE A 269 19.20 -6.42 29.33
C PHE A 269 19.03 -7.95 29.30
N GLN A 270 19.99 -8.70 28.75
CA GLN A 270 19.94 -10.17 28.63
C GLN A 270 18.69 -10.72 27.92
N LYS A 271 18.03 -9.91 27.07
CA LYS A 271 16.82 -10.28 26.30
C LYS A 271 17.09 -10.53 24.80
N ALA A 272 18.36 -10.69 24.43
CA ALA A 272 18.82 -10.82 23.05
C ALA A 272 18.12 -11.93 22.25
N ARG A 273 18.03 -13.14 22.83
CA ARG A 273 17.41 -14.31 22.19
C ARG A 273 15.91 -14.10 21.99
N THR A 274 15.22 -13.61 23.01
CA THR A 274 13.78 -13.36 22.96
C THR A 274 13.46 -12.24 21.97
N PHE A 275 14.29 -11.20 21.91
CA PHE A 275 14.15 -10.13 20.91
C PHE A 275 14.38 -10.66 19.48
N TYR A 276 15.38 -11.52 19.28
CA TYR A 276 15.60 -12.18 17.99
C TYR A 276 14.38 -13.00 17.53
N ILE A 277 13.76 -13.78 18.41
CA ILE A 277 12.55 -14.55 18.06
C ILE A 277 11.37 -13.61 17.77
N SER A 278 11.25 -12.54 18.55
CA SER A 278 10.11 -11.62 18.44
C SER A 278 9.99 -10.92 17.09
N GLN A 279 11.09 -10.77 16.33
CA GLN A 279 11.09 -10.09 15.04
C GLN A 279 10.22 -10.81 13.98
N PHE A 280 10.00 -12.12 14.12
CA PHE A 280 9.22 -12.92 13.17
C PHE A 280 7.72 -12.89 13.46
N ILE A 281 7.34 -12.59 14.70
CA ILE A 281 5.95 -12.64 15.18
C ILE A 281 5.04 -11.67 14.40
N PRO A 282 5.42 -10.41 14.12
CA PRO A 282 4.56 -9.48 13.38
C PRO A 282 4.13 -10.00 12.01
N SER A 283 5.06 -10.57 11.23
CA SER A 283 4.78 -11.09 9.89
C SER A 283 3.80 -12.27 9.93
N MET A 284 3.96 -13.16 10.92
CA MET A 284 3.08 -14.32 11.10
C MET A 284 1.69 -13.91 11.60
N LEU A 285 1.61 -12.94 12.52
CA LEU A 285 0.32 -12.41 12.98
C LEU A 285 -0.42 -11.71 11.84
N LEU A 286 0.28 -10.92 11.03
CA LEU A 286 -0.31 -10.25 9.87
C LEU A 286 -0.83 -11.27 8.85
N PHE A 287 -0.06 -12.32 8.57
CA PHE A 287 -0.48 -13.42 7.71
C PHE A 287 -1.74 -14.12 8.23
N LEU A 288 -1.74 -14.55 9.51
CA LEU A 288 -2.87 -15.24 10.12
C LEU A 288 -4.13 -14.37 10.12
N ALA A 289 -4.01 -13.11 10.53
CA ALA A 289 -5.13 -12.17 10.51
C ALA A 289 -5.68 -12.00 9.10
N THR A 290 -4.81 -11.77 8.11
CA THR A 290 -5.21 -11.58 6.71
C THR A 290 -5.87 -12.83 6.12
N PHE A 291 -5.32 -14.02 6.39
CA PHE A 291 -5.91 -15.28 5.94
C PHE A 291 -7.29 -15.50 6.54
N VAL A 292 -7.45 -15.30 7.85
CA VAL A 292 -8.76 -15.43 8.52
C VAL A 292 -9.75 -14.42 7.95
N THR A 293 -9.35 -13.17 7.77
CA THR A 293 -10.21 -12.16 7.13
C THR A 293 -10.60 -12.57 5.71
N TYR A 294 -9.66 -13.09 4.91
CA TYR A 294 -9.95 -13.58 3.56
C TYR A 294 -10.97 -14.72 3.58
N SER A 295 -10.75 -15.73 4.42
CA SER A 295 -11.67 -16.86 4.56
C SER A 295 -13.07 -16.45 5.01
N ILE A 296 -13.18 -15.46 5.91
CA ILE A 296 -14.48 -14.92 6.33
C ILE A 296 -15.15 -14.15 5.18
N THR A 297 -14.42 -13.26 4.50
CA THR A 297 -14.97 -12.43 3.42
C THR A 297 -15.48 -13.25 2.24
N PHE A 298 -14.82 -14.36 1.92
CA PHE A 298 -15.20 -15.24 0.81
C PHE A 298 -15.99 -16.48 1.25
N GLU A 299 -16.34 -16.59 2.53
CA GLU A 299 -17.05 -17.73 3.15
C GLU A 299 -16.42 -19.10 2.80
N ARG A 300 -15.09 -19.14 2.68
CA ARG A 300 -14.32 -20.31 2.22
C ARG A 300 -13.13 -20.55 3.12
N LEU A 301 -13.28 -21.53 4.02
CA LEU A 301 -12.18 -22.00 4.84
C LEU A 301 -11.48 -23.17 4.14
N ASN A 302 -10.42 -22.87 3.41
CA ASN A 302 -9.63 -23.89 2.74
C ASN A 302 -8.45 -24.33 3.63
N ILE A 303 -8.67 -25.41 4.39
CA ILE A 303 -7.69 -25.97 5.35
C ILE A 303 -6.40 -26.39 4.63
N ILE A 304 -6.49 -26.85 3.39
CA ILE A 304 -5.34 -27.25 2.57
C ILE A 304 -4.48 -26.02 2.24
N LEU A 305 -5.11 -24.92 1.81
CA LEU A 305 -4.41 -23.66 1.57
C LEU A 305 -3.80 -23.08 2.85
N LEU A 306 -4.46 -23.23 4.01
CA LEU A 306 -3.88 -22.84 5.30
C LEU A 306 -2.65 -23.68 5.66
N SER A 307 -2.75 -25.01 5.53
CA SER A 307 -1.68 -25.95 5.90
C SER A 307 -0.45 -25.81 4.99
N LEU A 308 -0.65 -25.44 3.72
CA LEU A 308 0.43 -25.08 2.79
C LEU A 308 0.93 -23.65 3.00
N GLY A 309 0.05 -22.71 3.33
CA GLY A 309 0.34 -21.30 3.48
C GLY A 309 1.24 -20.97 4.66
N LEU A 310 1.02 -21.61 5.81
CA LEU A 310 1.85 -21.42 7.01
C LEU A 310 3.34 -21.76 6.79
N PRO A 311 3.71 -22.98 6.33
CA PRO A 311 5.10 -23.32 6.07
C PRO A 311 5.68 -22.48 4.94
N TRP A 312 4.87 -22.12 3.92
CA TRP A 312 5.30 -21.19 2.88
C TRP A 312 5.65 -19.81 3.44
N CYS A 313 4.80 -19.23 4.29
CA CYS A 313 5.06 -17.95 4.94
C CYS A 313 6.32 -18.01 5.83
N LEU A 314 6.50 -19.08 6.60
CA LEU A 314 7.72 -19.28 7.42
C LEU A 314 8.99 -19.33 6.56
N LEU A 315 8.94 -20.09 5.46
CA LEU A 315 10.04 -20.18 4.51
C LEU A 315 10.33 -18.80 3.88
N GLN A 316 9.29 -18.08 3.48
CA GLN A 316 9.39 -16.75 2.88
C GLN A 316 10.01 -15.73 3.87
N VAL A 317 9.61 -15.79 5.14
CA VAL A 317 10.20 -15.00 6.24
C VAL A 317 11.67 -15.37 6.47
N TYR A 318 12.02 -16.66 6.43
CA TYR A 318 13.41 -17.11 6.52
C TYR A 318 14.29 -16.52 5.40
N PHE A 319 13.82 -16.60 4.15
CA PHE A 319 14.54 -16.04 3.01
C PHE A 319 14.62 -14.52 3.06
N ALA A 320 13.56 -13.83 3.51
CA ALA A 320 13.59 -12.39 3.72
C ALA A 320 14.71 -11.97 4.69
N GLN A 321 14.97 -12.78 5.73
CA GLN A 321 16.02 -12.49 6.71
C GLN A 321 17.43 -12.89 6.23
N LYS A 322 17.60 -14.09 5.66
CA LYS A 322 18.93 -14.67 5.38
C LYS A 322 19.44 -14.37 3.97
N LYS A 323 18.55 -14.32 2.98
CA LYS A 323 18.89 -14.18 1.56
C LYS A 323 17.85 -13.26 0.88
N PRO A 324 17.80 -11.97 1.22
CA PRO A 324 16.77 -11.04 0.72
C PRO A 324 16.73 -10.97 -0.81
N ALA A 325 17.86 -11.15 -1.49
CA ALA A 325 17.95 -11.19 -2.96
C ALA A 325 17.17 -12.37 -3.59
N HIS A 326 16.95 -13.46 -2.86
CA HIS A 326 16.24 -14.64 -3.36
C HIS A 326 14.76 -14.65 -2.98
N TYR A 327 14.30 -13.64 -2.23
CA TYR A 327 12.93 -13.57 -1.72
C TYR A 327 11.87 -13.67 -2.84
N ALA A 328 11.99 -12.85 -3.89
CA ALA A 328 11.05 -12.88 -5.01
C ALA A 328 11.11 -14.20 -5.78
N LEU A 329 12.31 -14.77 -5.96
CA LEU A 329 12.49 -16.04 -6.67
C LEU A 329 11.79 -17.20 -5.94
N VAL A 330 11.95 -17.28 -4.61
CA VAL A 330 11.29 -18.32 -3.81
C VAL A 330 9.78 -18.20 -3.89
N TRP A 331 9.25 -16.97 -3.86
CA TRP A 331 7.83 -16.73 -4.06
C TRP A 331 7.34 -17.22 -5.42
N ILE A 332 8.05 -16.89 -6.52
CA ILE A 332 7.69 -17.33 -7.87
C ILE A 332 7.67 -18.86 -7.96
N VAL A 333 8.71 -19.52 -7.46
CA VAL A 333 8.84 -21.00 -7.53
C VAL A 333 7.69 -21.68 -6.77
N PHE A 334 7.39 -21.24 -5.55
CA PHE A 334 6.29 -21.81 -4.78
C PHE A 334 4.92 -21.51 -5.39
N THR A 335 4.72 -20.31 -5.92
CA THR A 335 3.47 -19.95 -6.60
C THR A 335 3.26 -20.81 -7.85
N ALA A 336 4.29 -20.96 -8.69
CA ALA A 336 4.22 -21.80 -9.88
C ALA A 336 3.99 -23.28 -9.53
N GLY A 337 4.66 -23.79 -8.49
CA GLY A 337 4.45 -25.14 -7.99
C GLY A 337 3.04 -25.36 -7.46
N LEU A 338 2.49 -24.41 -6.69
CA LEU A 338 1.12 -24.46 -6.18
C LEU A 338 0.10 -24.48 -7.32
N LEU A 339 0.28 -23.61 -8.32
CA LEU A 339 -0.59 -23.56 -9.49
C LEU A 339 -0.51 -24.83 -10.33
N ALA A 340 0.69 -25.41 -10.50
CA ALA A 340 0.88 -26.67 -11.22
C ALA A 340 0.27 -27.88 -10.49
N LEU A 341 0.08 -27.83 -9.18
CA LEU A 341 -0.59 -28.87 -8.40
C LEU A 341 -2.13 -28.76 -8.42
N LEU A 342 -2.66 -27.59 -8.76
CA LEU A 342 -4.10 -27.28 -8.77
C LEU A 342 -4.71 -27.34 -10.18
N ASN A 343 -3.88 -27.34 -11.22
CA ASN A 343 -4.24 -27.71 -12.59
C ASN A 343 -4.07 -29.21 -12.78
#